data_AF-A0A8D2EGA9-F1
#
_entry.id   AF-A0A8D2EGA9-F1
#
_cell.length_a   1.000
_cell.length_b   1.000
_cell.length_c   1.000
_cell.angle_alpha   90.00
_cell.angle_beta   90.00
_cell.angle_gamma   90.00
#
_symmetry.space_group_name_H-M   'P 1'
#
loop_
_entity.id
_entity.type
_entity.pdbx_description
1 polymer ?
#
loop_
_entity_poly.entity_id
_entity_poly.type
_entity_poly.pdbx_seq_one_letter_code
_entity_poly.pdbx_strand_id
1 'polypeptide(L)'
;MLDLEVVPERSLGNEQWEFTLGMPLAQAVAILQKHCRIIKNVQVLYSEQSPLSHDLILNLTQDGIKLLFDAFNQRLKVIEVYDLTKVKLKYCGVHFNSQAIAPTIEQIDQSFGATHPGGKP
;
A
#
# COMPACT_ATOMS: atom_id res chain seq x y z
N MET A 1 -7.09 11.25 5.81
CA MET A 1 -6.92 9.79 5.80
C MET A 1 -7.43 9.30 4.47
N LEU A 2 -6.56 8.68 3.68
CA LEU A 2 -6.98 8.06 2.42
C LEU A 2 -8.01 6.95 2.68
N ASP A 3 -8.92 6.74 1.72
CA ASP A 3 -9.89 5.64 1.72
C ASP A 3 -9.66 4.82 0.47
N LEU A 4 -9.11 3.62 0.65
CA LEU A 4 -8.50 2.83 -0.42
C LEU A 4 -9.06 1.41 -0.45
N GLU A 5 -9.22 0.91 -1.67
CA GLU A 5 -9.53 -0.47 -1.99
C GLU A 5 -8.24 -1.27 -2.08
N VAL A 6 -8.20 -2.39 -1.37
CA VAL A 6 -7.18 -3.42 -1.52
C VAL A 6 -7.66 -4.42 -2.57
N VAL A 7 -6.87 -4.59 -3.62
CA VAL A 7 -7.04 -5.71 -4.56
C VAL A 7 -5.88 -6.67 -4.30
N PRO A 8 -6.11 -7.79 -3.58
CA PRO A 8 -5.05 -8.72 -3.20
C PRO A 8 -4.19 -9.11 -4.39
N GLU A 9 -2.88 -9.22 -4.14
CA GLU A 9 -1.87 -9.61 -5.14
C GLU A 9 -1.76 -8.65 -6.34
N ARG A 10 -2.47 -7.52 -6.36
CA ARG A 10 -2.51 -6.62 -7.51
C ARG A 10 -2.25 -5.16 -7.16
N SER A 11 -3.10 -4.52 -6.37
CA SER A 11 -3.06 -3.06 -6.23
C SER A 11 -3.67 -2.51 -4.93
N LEU A 12 -3.36 -1.24 -4.66
CA LEU A 12 -3.97 -0.41 -3.62
C LEU A 12 -4.36 0.94 -4.26
N GLY A 13 -5.62 1.34 -4.14
CA GLY A 13 -6.08 2.55 -4.82
C GLY A 13 -7.53 2.92 -4.57
N ASN A 14 -8.09 3.76 -5.43
CA ASN A 14 -9.50 4.11 -5.49
C ASN A 14 -9.90 4.37 -6.96
N GLU A 15 -11.09 4.90 -7.19
CA GLU A 15 -11.62 5.16 -8.54
C GLU A 15 -10.78 6.18 -9.35
N GLN A 16 -9.96 7.01 -8.70
CA GLN A 16 -9.18 8.05 -9.36
C GLN A 16 -7.75 7.62 -9.69
N TRP A 17 -7.16 6.74 -8.87
CA TRP A 17 -5.79 6.29 -9.01
C TRP A 17 -5.57 4.95 -8.32
N GLU A 18 -4.62 4.16 -8.83
CA GLU A 18 -4.17 2.93 -8.18
C GLU A 18 -2.65 2.76 -8.27
N PHE A 19 -2.04 2.28 -7.19
CA PHE A 19 -0.68 1.75 -7.20
C PHE A 19 -0.77 0.25 -7.47
N THR A 20 -0.20 -0.19 -8.59
CA THR A 20 -0.26 -1.60 -9.02
C THR A 20 1.12 -2.24 -8.95
N LEU A 21 1.20 -3.45 -8.42
CA LEU A 21 2.43 -4.24 -8.43
C LEU A 21 2.96 -4.35 -9.86
N GLY A 22 4.28 -4.18 -10.03
CA GLY A 22 4.94 -4.12 -11.32
C GLY A 22 4.86 -2.76 -12.03
N MET A 23 4.20 -1.73 -11.48
CA MET A 23 4.21 -0.42 -12.13
C MET A 23 5.61 0.25 -12.07
N PRO A 24 6.02 1.02 -13.09
CA PRO A 24 7.26 1.79 -13.03
C PRO A 24 7.21 2.89 -11.97
N LEU A 25 8.35 3.19 -11.34
CA LEU A 25 8.50 4.30 -10.39
C LEU A 25 7.97 5.62 -10.95
N ALA A 26 8.30 5.94 -12.20
CA ALA A 26 7.85 7.18 -12.85
C ALA A 26 6.32 7.31 -12.89
N GLN A 27 5.60 6.21 -13.08
CA GLN A 27 4.14 6.21 -13.08
C GLN A 27 3.58 6.48 -11.66
N ALA A 28 4.18 5.87 -10.63
CA ALA A 28 3.79 6.14 -9.25
C ALA A 28 4.06 7.61 -8.85
N VAL A 29 5.21 8.16 -9.26
CA VAL A 29 5.53 9.58 -9.06
C VAL A 29 4.53 10.48 -9.77
N ALA A 30 4.11 10.15 -10.99
CA ALA A 30 3.11 10.92 -11.72
C ALA A 30 1.74 10.93 -11.00
N ILE A 31 1.32 9.81 -10.42
CA ILE A 31 0.11 9.74 -9.57
C ILE A 31 0.26 10.67 -8.37
N LEU A 32 1.38 10.59 -7.64
CA LEU A 32 1.63 11.41 -6.46
C LEU A 32 1.64 12.91 -6.79
N GLN A 33 2.25 13.29 -7.92
CA GLN A 33 2.26 14.68 -8.40
C GLN A 33 0.86 15.17 -8.78
N LYS A 34 0.09 14.35 -9.51
CA LYS A 34 -1.29 14.67 -9.91
C LYS A 34 -2.22 14.84 -8.71
N HIS A 35 -2.00 14.06 -7.64
CA HIS A 35 -2.84 14.03 -6.44
C HIS A 35 -2.16 14.66 -5.20
N CYS A 36 -1.19 15.56 -5.39
CA CYS A 36 -0.39 16.17 -4.33
C CYS A 36 -1.18 17.01 -3.31
N ARG A 37 -2.41 17.41 -3.64
CA ARG A 37 -3.32 18.10 -2.71
C ARG A 37 -3.89 17.16 -1.65
N ILE A 38 -3.94 15.87 -1.94
CA ILE A 38 -4.54 14.83 -1.10
C ILE A 38 -3.44 13.99 -0.46
N ILE A 39 -2.50 13.49 -1.27
CA ILE A 39 -1.35 12.70 -0.81
C ILE A 39 -0.20 13.66 -0.49
N LYS A 40 0.09 13.85 0.80
CA LYS A 40 1.08 14.82 1.29
C LYS A 40 2.21 14.14 2.06
N ASN A 41 3.31 14.87 2.26
CA ASN A 41 4.48 14.44 3.02
C ASN A 41 5.04 13.08 2.55
N VAL A 42 5.24 12.97 1.24
CA VAL A 42 5.94 11.83 0.65
C VAL A 42 7.43 12.00 0.84
N GLN A 43 8.09 10.99 1.38
CA GLN A 43 9.55 10.93 1.47
C GLN A 43 10.08 9.94 0.42
N VAL A 44 11.27 10.22 -0.10
CA VAL A 44 12.02 9.29 -0.96
C VAL A 44 13.19 8.78 -0.16
N LEU A 45 13.24 7.47 0.08
CA LEU A 45 14.33 6.81 0.80
C LEU A 45 15.12 5.95 -0.17
N TYR A 46 16.45 6.10 -0.16
CA TYR A 46 17.39 5.37 -1.01
C TYR A 46 18.78 5.38 -0.37
N SER A 47 19.65 4.47 -0.80
CA SER A 47 21.05 4.43 -0.36
C SER A 47 21.93 5.26 -1.30
N GLU A 48 22.48 6.38 -0.83
CA GLU A 48 23.42 7.18 -1.64
C GLU A 48 24.75 6.44 -1.89
N GLN A 49 25.22 5.68 -0.90
CA GLN A 49 26.49 4.96 -0.96
C GLN A 49 26.41 3.73 -1.86
N SER A 50 25.21 3.14 -1.97
CA SER A 50 24.99 1.94 -2.77
C SER A 50 23.57 1.92 -3.36
N PRO A 51 23.28 2.73 -4.39
CA PRO A 51 21.92 2.96 -4.89
C PRO A 51 21.20 1.71 -5.43
N LEU A 52 21.96 0.70 -5.85
CA LEU A 52 21.42 -0.53 -6.43
C LEU A 52 21.36 -1.70 -5.43
N SER A 53 21.86 -1.54 -4.21
CA SER A 53 21.84 -2.61 -3.20
C SER A 53 20.58 -2.58 -2.33
N HIS A 54 19.86 -1.46 -2.32
CA HIS A 54 18.64 -1.26 -1.54
C HIS A 54 17.53 -0.76 -2.44
N ASP A 55 16.29 -1.16 -2.13
CA ASP A 55 15.12 -0.67 -2.83
C ASP A 55 14.95 0.84 -2.70
N LEU A 56 14.35 1.43 -3.72
CA LEU A 56 13.88 2.81 -3.64
C LEU A 56 12.50 2.81 -3.01
N ILE A 57 12.30 3.61 -1.97
CA ILE A 57 11.06 3.63 -1.22
C ILE A 57 10.40 5.00 -1.35
N LEU A 58 9.12 5.00 -1.75
CA LEU A 58 8.24 6.16 -1.57
C LEU A 58 7.42 5.95 -0.31
N ASN A 59 7.65 6.78 0.71
CA ASN A 59 7.01 6.68 2.01
C ASN A 59 5.94 7.77 2.16
N LEU A 60 4.67 7.37 2.11
CA LEU A 60 3.49 8.24 2.29
C LEU A 60 3.21 8.35 3.80
N THR A 61 3.99 9.20 4.47
CA THR A 61 4.07 9.22 5.95
C THR A 61 2.75 9.56 6.66
N GLN A 62 1.87 10.33 6.02
CA GLN A 62 0.56 10.68 6.57
C GLN A 62 -0.47 9.57 6.44
N ASP A 63 -0.21 8.58 5.59
CA ASP A 63 -1.15 7.51 5.25
C ASP A 63 -0.66 6.14 5.74
N GLY A 64 0.55 6.05 6.26
CA GLY A 64 1.07 4.79 6.79
C GLY A 64 1.42 3.76 5.70
N ILE A 65 1.78 4.23 4.50
CA ILE A 65 2.02 3.40 3.32
C ILE A 65 3.46 3.57 2.82
N LYS A 66 4.13 2.47 2.50
CA LYS A 66 5.38 2.47 1.71
C LYS A 66 5.19 1.73 0.40
N LEU A 67 5.70 2.33 -0.66
CA LEU A 67 5.82 1.72 -1.98
C LEU A 67 7.29 1.39 -2.20
N LEU A 68 7.64 0.11 -2.22
CA LEU A 68 9.02 -0.35 -2.39
C LEU A 68 9.22 -0.74 -3.86
N PHE A 69 10.18 -0.07 -4.50
CA PHE A 69 10.57 -0.31 -5.88
C PHE A 69 11.89 -1.06 -5.92
N ASP A 70 11.92 -2.11 -6.73
CA ASP A 70 13.16 -2.85 -7.00
C ASP A 70 14.29 -1.90 -7.44
N ALA A 71 15.46 -2.04 -6.82
CA ALA A 71 16.58 -1.12 -7.01
C ALA A 71 17.05 -1.03 -8.47
N PHE A 72 16.99 -2.15 -9.21
CA PHE A 72 17.48 -2.24 -10.59
C PHE A 72 16.38 -1.91 -11.60
N ASN A 73 15.25 -2.61 -11.52
CA ASN A 73 14.17 -2.53 -12.50
C ASN A 73 13.24 -1.34 -12.25
N GLN A 74 13.30 -0.73 -11.06
CA GLN A 74 12.44 0.37 -10.63
C GLN A 74 10.95 0.04 -10.82
N ARG A 75 10.59 -1.20 -10.47
CA ARG A 75 9.23 -1.73 -10.52
C ARG A 75 8.71 -1.88 -9.10
N LEU A 76 7.47 -1.46 -8.87
CA LEU A 76 6.82 -1.61 -7.57
C LEU A 76 6.71 -3.09 -7.23
N LYS A 77 7.41 -3.53 -6.17
CA LYS A 77 7.42 -4.95 -5.77
C LYS A 77 6.68 -5.22 -4.46
N VAL A 78 6.57 -4.22 -3.59
CA VAL A 78 5.82 -4.32 -2.34
C VAL A 78 5.02 -3.04 -2.11
N ILE A 79 3.75 -3.21 -1.74
CA ILE A 79 2.91 -2.17 -1.16
C ILE A 79 2.74 -2.56 0.32
N GLU A 80 3.42 -1.83 1.19
CA GLU A 80 3.39 -2.06 2.63
C GLU A 80 2.46 -1.04 3.28
N VAL A 81 1.46 -1.50 4.03
CA VAL A 81 0.69 -0.65 4.95
C VAL A 81 1.20 -0.93 6.36
N TYR A 82 2.02 -0.02 6.89
CA TYR A 82 2.71 -0.22 8.17
C TYR A 82 1.99 0.45 9.35
N ASP A 83 1.04 1.35 9.08
CA ASP A 83 0.27 2.05 10.11
C ASP A 83 -1.21 2.13 9.71
N LEU A 84 -1.97 1.12 10.14
CA LEU A 84 -3.40 0.99 9.85
C LEU A 84 -4.24 2.10 10.49
N THR A 85 -3.70 2.87 11.44
CA THR A 85 -4.42 3.99 12.07
C THR A 85 -4.51 5.22 11.16
N LYS A 86 -3.72 5.25 10.07
CA LYS A 86 -3.57 6.39 9.15
C LYS A 86 -4.24 6.23 7.79
N VAL A 87 -4.89 5.11 7.54
CA VAL A 87 -5.59 4.82 6.28
C VAL A 87 -6.90 4.08 6.53
N LYS A 88 -7.93 4.29 5.70
CA LYS A 88 -9.11 3.42 5.65
C LYS A 88 -8.93 2.42 4.51
N LEU A 89 -9.21 1.15 4.76
CA LEU A 89 -9.07 0.09 3.78
C LEU A 89 -10.37 -0.67 3.59
N LYS A 90 -10.63 -1.00 2.32
CA LYS A 90 -11.78 -1.79 1.86
C LYS A 90 -11.32 -2.99 1.06
N TYR A 91 -12.15 -4.02 1.07
CA TYR A 91 -12.06 -5.17 0.19
C TYR A 91 -13.46 -5.53 -0.31
N CYS A 92 -13.60 -5.70 -1.63
CA CYS A 92 -14.88 -5.83 -2.31
C CYS A 92 -15.89 -4.73 -1.91
N GLY A 93 -15.39 -3.49 -1.71
CA GLY A 93 -16.20 -2.35 -1.31
C GLY A 93 -16.61 -2.30 0.17
N VAL A 94 -16.22 -3.29 0.98
CA VAL A 94 -16.53 -3.36 2.42
C VAL A 94 -15.31 -2.94 3.24
N HIS A 95 -15.48 -2.01 4.19
CA HIS A 95 -14.41 -1.58 5.07
C HIS A 95 -14.01 -2.70 6.05
N PHE A 96 -12.72 -3.02 6.09
CA PHE A 96 -12.13 -3.90 7.10
C PHE A 96 -11.19 -3.17 8.06
N ASN A 97 -10.80 -1.94 7.71
CA ASN A 97 -10.01 -1.05 8.55
C ASN A 97 -10.52 0.39 8.40
N SER A 98 -10.99 0.99 9.49
CA SER A 98 -11.40 2.40 9.54
C SER A 98 -11.45 2.91 10.98
N GLN A 99 -11.83 4.17 11.19
CA GLN A 99 -12.07 4.69 12.56
C GLN A 99 -13.21 3.97 13.29
N ALA A 100 -14.17 3.39 12.55
CA ALA A 100 -15.30 2.67 13.12
C ALA A 100 -15.08 1.14 13.17
N ILE A 101 -14.06 0.64 12.45
CA ILE A 101 -13.80 -0.80 12.30
C ILE A 101 -12.31 -1.03 12.56
N ALA A 102 -12.01 -1.62 13.71
CA ALA A 102 -10.64 -1.99 14.04
C ALA A 102 -10.19 -3.19 13.18
N PRO A 103 -8.93 -3.21 12.70
CA PRO A 103 -8.39 -4.29 11.88
C PRO A 103 -7.97 -5.47 12.76
N THR A 104 -8.91 -6.13 13.42
CA THR A 104 -8.62 -7.33 14.23
C THR A 104 -8.38 -8.55 13.34
N ILE A 105 -7.74 -9.58 13.88
CA ILE A 105 -7.49 -10.84 13.13
C ILE A 105 -8.83 -11.42 12.64
N GLU A 106 -9.87 -11.42 13.48
CA GLU A 106 -11.19 -11.92 13.12
C GLU A 106 -11.82 -11.13 11.98
N GLN A 107 -11.66 -9.80 11.97
CA GLN A 107 -12.16 -8.95 10.89
C GLN A 107 -11.41 -9.21 9.57
N ILE A 108 -10.10 -9.44 9.64
CA ILE A 108 -9.28 -9.80 8.48
C ILE A 108 -9.70 -11.18 7.94
N ASP A 109 -9.85 -12.19 8.79
CA ASP A 109 -10.30 -13.53 8.39
C ASP A 109 -11.70 -13.51 7.76
N GLN A 110 -12.62 -12.68 8.28
CA GLN A 110 -13.94 -12.49 7.69
C GLN A 110 -13.87 -11.82 6.32
N SER A 111 -12.94 -10.89 6.13
CA SER A 111 -12.83 -10.10 4.89
C SER A 111 -12.12 -10.87 3.79
N PHE A 112 -11.02 -11.55 4.11
CA PHE A 112 -10.15 -12.20 3.13
C PHE A 112 -10.25 -13.73 3.12
N GLY A 113 -11.01 -14.31 4.05
CA GLY A 113 -11.02 -15.75 4.33
C GLY A 113 -9.98 -16.11 5.37
N ALA A 114 -10.26 -17.18 6.13
CA ALA A 114 -9.35 -17.64 7.17
C ALA A 114 -8.00 -18.07 6.59
N THR A 115 -6.91 -17.50 7.07
CA THR A 115 -5.55 -17.89 6.67
C THR A 115 -4.99 -19.06 7.48
N HIS A 116 -5.85 -19.80 8.20
CA HIS A 116 -5.40 -20.95 8.98
C HIS A 116 -4.82 -22.02 8.04
N PRO A 117 -3.57 -22.47 8.23
CA PRO A 117 -3.07 -23.64 7.54
C PRO A 117 -3.93 -24.82 8.00
N GLY A 118 -4.75 -25.35 7.07
CA GLY A 118 -5.73 -26.43 7.25
C GLY A 118 -5.78 -27.08 8.64
N GLY A 119 -6.76 -26.68 9.45
CA GLY A 119 -7.17 -27.49 10.59
C GLY A 119 -7.57 -28.86 10.06
N LYS A 120 -6.93 -29.92 10.56
CA LYS A 120 -7.27 -31.30 10.20
C LYS A 120 -8.77 -31.57 10.46
N PRO A 121 -9.41 -32.43 9.63
CA PRO A 121 -10.81 -32.79 9.77
C PRO A 121 -11.15 -33.43 11.12
#